data_AF-A0A4R8EI26-F1
#
_entry.id   AF-A0A4R8EI26-F1
#
_cell.length_a   1.000
_cell.length_b   1.000
_cell.length_c   1.000
_cell.angle_alpha   90.00
_cell.angle_beta   90.00
_cell.angle_gamma   90.00
#
_symmetry.space_group_name_H-M   'P 1'
#
loop_
_entity.id
_entity.type
_entity.pdbx_description
1 polymer ?
#
loop_
_entity_poly.entity_id
_entity_poly.type
_entity_poly.pdbx_seq_one_letter_code
_entity_poly.pdbx_strand_id
1 'polypeptide(L)'
;MVQHTLVLSTAKISLPDSVSIDFVSGLINRGLTQVEYFGCEIDHHCDIVSEDMEAVTKEITYIDMHFDSDTPINYEEFDQTDVFNLATNLLGDCSPEIRKDEKDITIYL
;
A
#
# COMPACT_ATOMS: atom_id res chain seq x y z
N MET A 1 19.19 2.12 -7.63
CA MET A 1 17.79 2.36 -7.29
C MET A 1 17.11 1.00 -7.20
N VAL A 2 16.68 0.64 -6.00
CA VAL A 2 15.96 -0.59 -5.71
C VAL A 2 14.49 -0.22 -5.61
N GLN A 3 13.63 -0.94 -6.33
CA GLN A 3 12.19 -0.70 -6.31
C GLN A 3 11.55 -1.52 -5.19
N HIS A 4 10.68 -0.86 -4.44
CA HIS A 4 9.98 -1.43 -3.29
C HIS A 4 8.48 -1.32 -3.48
N THR A 5 7.79 -2.32 -2.94
CA THR A 5 6.33 -2.34 -2.88
C THR A 5 5.92 -2.55 -1.44
N LEU A 6 5.04 -1.66 -0.98
CA LEU A 6 4.29 -1.80 0.27
C LEU A 6 2.81 -1.92 -0.10
N VAL A 7 2.17 -3.00 0.32
CA VAL A 7 0.74 -3.22 0.15
C VAL A 7 0.07 -3.15 1.52
N LEU A 8 -0.86 -2.21 1.65
CA LEU A 8 -1.75 -2.14 2.79
C LEU A 8 -3.15 -2.60 2.39
N SER A 9 -3.87 -3.21 3.32
CA SER A 9 -5.30 -3.51 3.17
C SER A 9 -6.12 -2.67 4.14
N THR A 10 -7.36 -2.37 3.77
CA THR A 10 -8.38 -1.86 4.66
C THR A 10 -9.73 -2.48 4.31
N ALA A 11 -10.68 -2.41 5.23
CA ALA A 11 -12.06 -2.79 4.93
C ALA A 11 -12.55 -1.99 3.72
N LYS A 12 -13.37 -2.61 2.86
CA LYS A 12 -13.94 -1.92 1.69
C LYS A 12 -14.56 -0.58 2.09
N ILE A 13 -14.05 0.48 1.48
CA ILE A 13 -14.51 1.85 1.68
C ILE A 13 -14.98 2.43 0.36
N SER A 14 -15.95 3.33 0.44
CA SER A 14 -16.30 4.16 -0.71
C SER A 14 -15.17 5.15 -0.95
N LEU A 15 -14.44 4.98 -2.04
CA LEU A 15 -13.38 5.89 -2.43
C LEU A 15 -13.98 7.22 -2.92
N PRO A 16 -13.46 8.38 -2.47
CA PRO A 16 -13.85 9.67 -3.01
C PRO A 16 -13.45 9.81 -4.49
N ASP A 17 -14.00 10.81 -5.18
CA ASP A 17 -13.65 11.10 -6.58
C ASP A 17 -12.16 11.44 -6.74
N SER A 18 -11.57 12.06 -5.73
CA SER A 18 -10.14 12.32 -5.64
C SER A 18 -9.62 11.84 -4.28
N VAL A 19 -8.59 11.01 -4.30
CA VAL A 19 -7.89 10.52 -3.11
C VAL A 19 -6.70 11.44 -2.86
N SER A 20 -6.60 11.96 -1.64
CA SER A 20 -5.51 12.83 -1.21
C SER A 20 -4.55 12.09 -0.28
N ILE A 21 -3.36 12.66 -0.09
CA ILE A 21 -2.40 12.23 0.93
C ILE A 21 -3.07 12.16 2.31
N ASP A 22 -3.77 13.22 2.71
CA ASP A 22 -4.46 13.30 4.00
C ASP A 22 -5.47 12.17 4.21
N PHE A 23 -6.14 11.73 3.14
CA PHE A 23 -7.05 10.60 3.20
C PHE A 23 -6.29 9.30 3.53
N VAL A 24 -5.24 9.00 2.76
CA VAL A 24 -4.44 7.77 2.94
C VAL A 24 -3.71 7.78 4.28
N SER A 25 -2.99 8.87 4.61
CA SER A 25 -2.33 9.02 5.90
C SER A 25 -3.34 8.97 7.06
N GLY A 26 -4.56 9.48 6.86
CA GLY A 26 -5.64 9.39 7.83
C GLY A 26 -6.09 7.95 8.12
N LEU A 27 -6.13 7.09 7.10
CA LEU A 27 -6.43 5.66 7.29
C LEU A 27 -5.32 4.97 8.09
N ILE A 28 -4.06 5.22 7.74
CA ILE A 28 -2.89 4.63 8.40
C ILE A 28 -2.82 5.07 9.87
N ASN A 29 -2.87 6.38 10.12
CA ASN A 29 -2.72 6.95 11.46
C ASN A 29 -3.87 6.57 12.42
N ARG A 30 -5.04 6.20 11.89
CA ARG A 30 -6.18 5.72 12.68
C ARG A 30 -6.15 4.22 12.92
N GLY A 31 -5.14 3.51 12.43
CA GLY A 31 -5.04 2.06 12.52
C GLY A 31 -6.13 1.33 11.75
N LEU A 32 -6.63 1.94 10.66
CA LEU A 32 -7.65 1.35 9.78
C LEU A 32 -7.05 0.49 8.68
N THR A 33 -5.72 0.36 8.66
CA THR A 33 -4.97 -0.40 7.66
C THR A 33 -4.19 -1.54 8.30
N GLN A 34 -3.97 -2.60 7.53
CA GLN A 34 -3.07 -3.70 7.87
C GLN A 34 -1.98 -3.84 6.80
N VAL A 35 -0.79 -4.26 7.19
CA VAL A 35 0.30 -4.55 6.25
C VAL A 35 0.07 -5.95 5.67
N GLU A 36 -0.12 -6.04 4.36
CA GLU A 36 -0.25 -7.30 3.63
C GLU A 36 1.10 -7.75 3.06
N TYR A 37 1.89 -6.79 2.58
CA TYR A 37 3.17 -7.06 1.96
C TYR A 37 4.12 -5.88 2.13
N PHE A 38 5.38 -6.15 2.44
CA PHE A 38 6.45 -5.16 2.37
C PHE A 38 7.72 -5.83 1.85
N GLY A 39 8.18 -5.43 0.67
CA GLY A 39 9.30 -6.10 0.01
C GLY A 39 9.79 -5.38 -1.23
N CYS A 40 10.72 -6.03 -1.94
CA CYS A 40 11.15 -5.59 -3.27
C CYS A 40 10.09 -5.95 -4.30
N GLU A 41 9.94 -5.15 -5.35
CA GLU A 41 9.06 -5.51 -6.46
C GLU A 41 9.44 -6.90 -7.02
N ILE A 42 8.48 -7.84 -6.96
CA ILE A 42 8.67 -9.20 -7.48
C ILE A 42 8.18 -9.20 -8.93
N ASP A 43 9.09 -9.39 -9.88
CA ASP A 43 8.75 -9.72 -11.25
C ASP A 43 7.87 -10.99 -11.26
N HIS A 44 6.57 -10.83 -11.53
CA HIS A 44 5.52 -11.86 -11.65
C HIS A 44 4.91 -12.40 -10.34
N HIS A 45 3.86 -11.73 -9.85
CA HIS A 45 2.89 -12.37 -8.95
C HIS A 45 1.53 -12.58 -9.64
N CYS A 46 1.50 -13.51 -10.58
CA CYS A 46 0.30 -14.01 -11.29
C CYS A 46 0.44 -15.55 -11.31
N ASP A 47 -0.52 -16.41 -10.95
CA ASP A 47 -1.81 -16.58 -11.62
C ASP A 47 -2.68 -17.68 -10.95
N ILE A 48 -2.84 -17.71 -9.61
CA ILE A 48 -3.82 -18.65 -9.00
C ILE A 48 -4.61 -17.95 -7.90
N VAL A 49 -5.64 -17.22 -8.28
CA VAL A 49 -6.68 -16.73 -7.38
C VAL A 49 -7.82 -17.76 -7.43
N SER A 50 -8.13 -18.41 -6.31
CA SER A 50 -9.33 -19.27 -6.20
C SER A 50 -10.58 -18.40 -6.11
N GLU A 51 -11.76 -18.93 -6.45
CA GLU A 51 -13.04 -18.20 -6.32
C GLU A 51 -13.28 -17.68 -4.89
N ASP A 52 -12.78 -18.38 -3.88
CA ASP A 52 -12.84 -17.95 -2.48
C ASP A 52 -11.93 -16.74 -2.19
N MET A 53 -10.75 -16.68 -2.81
CA MET A 53 -9.87 -15.50 -2.73
C MET A 53 -10.46 -14.30 -3.49
N GLU A 54 -11.17 -14.53 -4.60
CA GLU A 54 -11.91 -13.47 -5.29
C GLU A 54 -13.06 -12.88 -4.46
N ALA A 55 -13.73 -13.71 -3.65
CA ALA A 55 -14.81 -13.23 -2.79
C ALA A 55 -14.29 -12.34 -1.66
N VAL A 56 -13.15 -12.70 -1.06
CA VAL A 56 -12.52 -11.92 0.01
C VAL A 56 -11.94 -10.61 -0.51
N THR A 57 -11.29 -10.64 -1.68
CA THR A 57 -10.70 -9.43 -2.31
C THR A 57 -11.72 -8.38 -2.75
N LYS A 58 -13.00 -8.75 -2.92
CA LYS A 58 -14.09 -7.79 -3.20
C LYS A 58 -14.49 -6.95 -2.00
N GLU A 59 -14.19 -7.40 -0.79
CA GLU A 59 -14.53 -6.73 0.48
C GLU A 59 -13.33 -6.04 1.13
N ILE A 60 -12.21 -5.99 0.41
CA ILE A 60 -10.97 -5.34 0.82
C ILE A 60 -10.59 -4.28 -0.21
N THR A 61 -10.19 -3.12 0.29
CA THR A 61 -9.52 -2.08 -0.49
C THR A 61 -8.03 -2.21 -0.26
N TYR A 62 -7.26 -2.35 -1.34
CA TYR A 62 -5.80 -2.36 -1.29
C TYR A 62 -5.23 -0.97 -1.56
N ILE A 63 -4.12 -0.67 -0.90
CA ILE A 63 -3.34 0.55 -1.08
C ILE A 63 -1.92 0.10 -1.42
N ASP A 64 -1.60 0.16 -2.70
CA ASP A 64 -0.29 -0.19 -3.25
C ASP A 64 0.60 1.04 -3.28
N MET A 65 1.75 0.98 -2.60
CA MET A 65 2.73 2.05 -2.53
C MET A 65 4.03 1.58 -3.16
N HIS A 66 4.38 2.20 -4.29
CA HIS A 66 5.62 1.94 -5.02
C HIS A 66 6.60 3.07 -4.76
N PHE A 67 7.81 2.72 -4.32
CA PHE A 67 8.83 3.70 -4.00
C PHE A 67 10.23 3.14 -4.24
N ASP A 68 11.16 4.05 -4.44
CA ASP A 68 12.54 3.71 -4.74
C ASP A 68 13.47 4.05 -3.56
N SER A 69 14.55 3.28 -3.43
CA SER A 69 15.63 3.61 -2.51
C SER A 69 17.01 3.40 -3.13
N ASP A 70 18.01 4.08 -2.58
CA ASP A 70 19.41 3.91 -2.99
C ASP A 70 20.02 2.62 -2.44
N THR A 71 19.49 2.12 -1.32
CA THR A 71 20.04 0.98 -0.58
C THR A 71 18.97 -0.06 -0.28
N PRO A 72 19.26 -1.37 -0.40
CA PRO A 72 18.32 -2.41 -0.02
C PRO A 72 17.79 -2.23 1.41
N ILE A 73 16.49 -2.47 1.59
CA ILE A 73 15.85 -2.48 2.91
C ILE A 73 15.92 -3.89 3.50
N ASN A 74 16.31 -3.99 4.76
CA ASN A 74 16.19 -5.23 5.51
C ASN A 74 14.78 -5.33 6.13
N TYR A 75 13.83 -5.90 5.39
CA TYR A 75 12.42 -5.93 5.80
C TYR A 75 12.16 -6.68 7.11
N GLU A 76 13.02 -7.64 7.48
CA GLU A 76 12.88 -8.44 8.71
C GLU A 76 13.12 -7.62 9.99
N GLU A 77 13.73 -6.44 9.87
CA GLU A 77 13.98 -5.53 11.00
C GLU A 77 12.81 -4.60 11.29
N PHE A 78 11.80 -4.54 10.41
CA PHE A 78 10.67 -3.64 10.54
C PHE A 78 9.51 -4.33 11.24
N ASP A 79 9.05 -3.75 12.35
CA ASP A 79 7.74 -4.11 12.88
C ASP A 79 6.61 -3.36 12.14
N GLN A 80 5.37 -3.71 12.45
CA GLN A 80 4.22 -3.10 11.80
C GLN A 80 4.14 -1.58 12.02
N THR A 81 4.58 -1.09 13.18
CA THR A 81 4.63 0.34 13.50
C THR A 81 5.69 1.03 12.66
N ASP A 82 6.86 0.42 12.49
CA ASP A 82 7.94 0.94 11.66
C ASP A 82 7.50 1.07 10.19
N VAL A 83 6.77 0.09 9.67
CA VAL A 83 6.21 0.13 8.30
C VAL A 83 5.20 1.26 8.15
N PHE A 84 4.31 1.48 9.12
CA PHE A 84 3.34 2.58 9.07
C PHE A 84 4.01 3.96 9.19
N ASN A 85 5.05 4.08 10.03
CA ASN A 85 5.85 5.30 10.11
C ASN A 85 6.58 5.57 8.78
N LEU A 86 7.15 4.53 8.16
CA LEU A 86 7.75 4.65 6.84
C LEU A 86 6.73 5.12 5.80
N ALA A 87 5.56 4.48 5.74
CA ALA A 87 4.50 4.82 4.79
C ALA A 87 4.04 6.28 4.92
N THR A 88 3.83 6.74 6.16
CA THR A 88 3.41 8.11 6.44
C THR A 88 4.51 9.14 6.14
N ASN A 89 5.78 8.82 6.42
CA ASN A 89 6.90 9.67 6.04
C ASN A 89 7.04 9.78 4.52
N LEU A 90 6.98 8.65 3.79
CA LEU A 90 7.04 8.66 2.32
C LEU A 90 5.92 9.51 1.72
N LEU A 91 4.69 9.37 2.21
CA LEU A 91 3.56 10.17 1.79
C LEU A 91 3.73 11.68 2.04
N GLY A 92 4.47 12.06 3.08
CA GLY A 92 4.72 13.46 3.45
C GLY A 92 5.95 14.09 2.78
N ASP A 93 6.99 13.29 2.53
CA ASP A 93 8.28 13.77 2.02
C ASP A 93 8.36 13.73 0.48
N CYS A 94 7.56 12.88 -0.16
CA CYS A 94 7.48 12.78 -1.61
C CYS A 94 6.39 13.68 -2.21
N SER A 95 6.39 13.81 -3.55
CA SER A 95 5.27 14.37 -4.31
C SER A 95 4.48 13.23 -4.96
N PRO A 96 3.64 12.49 -4.20
CA PRO A 96 3.05 11.25 -4.67
C PRO A 96 2.12 11.47 -5.86
N GLU A 97 2.21 10.56 -6.84
CA GLU A 97 1.17 10.38 -7.84
C GLU A 97 0.18 9.33 -7.31
N ILE A 98 -1.01 9.80 -6.90
CA ILE A 98 -2.08 8.93 -6.41
C ILE A 98 -3.06 8.64 -7.54
N ARG A 99 -3.19 7.34 -7.86
CA ARG A 99 -4.21 6.80 -8.76
C ARG A 99 -5.19 5.96 -7.96
N LYS A 100 -6.40 5.82 -8.48
CA LYS A 100 -7.42 4.92 -7.93
C LYS A 100 -8.15 4.22 -9.05
N ASP A 101 -8.63 3.03 -8.77
CA ASP A 101 -9.64 2.38 -9.59
C ASP A 101 -11.00 2.37 -8.86
N GLU A 102 -11.84 1.37 -9.13
CA GLU A 102 -13.15 1.25 -8.50
C GLU A 102 -13.06 0.97 -6.99
N LYS A 103 -12.00 0.31 -6.51
CA LYS A 103 -11.88 -0.13 -5.11
C LYS A 103 -10.50 0.01 -4.49
N ASP A 104 -9.44 0.10 -5.28
CA ASP A 104 -8.04 0.10 -4.85
C ASP A 104 -7.35 1.44 -5.15
N ILE A 105 -6.28 1.72 -4.42
CA ILE A 105 -5.47 2.93 -4.50
C ILE A 105 -4.05 2.53 -4.86
N THR A 106 -3.45 3.18 -5.85
CA THR A 106 -2.05 3.00 -6.22
C THR A 106 -1.31 4.33 -6.05
N ILE A 107 -0.17 4.31 -5.37
CA ILE A 107 0.61 5.49 -5.02
C ILE A 107 2.03 5.27 -5.51
N TYR A 108 2.51 6.18 -6.36
CA TYR A 108 3.92 6.24 -6.78
C TYR A 108 4.60 7.39 -6.03
N LEU A 109 5.70 7.08 -5.35
CA LEU A 109 6.41 7.97 -4.42
C LEU A 109 7.81 8.34 -4.93
#